data_AF-A0AAE0S2Q8-F1
#
_entry.id   AF-A0AAE0S2Q8-F1
#
_cell.length_a   1.000
_cell.length_b   1.000
_cell.length_c   1.000
_cell.angle_alpha   90.00
_cell.angle_beta   90.00
_cell.angle_gamma   90.00
#
_symmetry.space_group_name_H-M   'P 1'
#
loop_
_entity.id
_entity.type
_entity.pdbx_description
1 polymer ?
#
loop_
_entity_poly.entity_id
_entity_poly.type
_entity_poly.pdbx_seq_one_letter_code
_entity_poly.pdbx_strand_id
1 'polypeptide(L)'
;MMKLLAVLLIMGLKFALGVLLNLLVHLPVSSLPAISDRNSAGIPRFQRSPQTIEIGWQESVQRESRNKDLIFIQDHASLPLPDLNKEDATAQVSIRRKSDDLARMHRIFIKQSESLVFVDSVQNKLVYNDTNREHKHDNNLLRNQGDTENLNKIAHNAQNNSAIENVLLQRKYDPSFQAFINNEYAQGLSVEDIILDSIFWAPTVENSCPGGFSVKDHEIWKKRARFEKIVKVEEGCGRMQNRLLTFHDASKTCARYRLNIDQIQGEMYSYYLSKLLGMSNVPPSTLQLVNQNIERWAIVHPQVMHSKWVEEKPVIFAQWIDGLIPAYIPHEFRNYNDKGLQPDLNYLKQKTKSELCELLQWSDLIIFDYLTANLDRVVNNMFNKQWNDQMMNRPTHNLEKRSDGHLVFLDNESGLFHGYRLLDKYAPFHQVLLDSLCVFRKSTADNIERLVHSGSVGYELQTLFEENEPLNKYIPKIPNKNIKILNQRLLDVYQQIQKCRLFSFN
;
A
#
# COMPACT_ATOMS: atom_id res chain seq x y z
N MET A 1 -2.51 60.03 -5.18
CA MET A 1 -3.81 59.63 -5.78
C MET A 1 -3.75 59.40 -7.29
N MET A 2 -3.20 60.33 -8.10
CA MET A 2 -3.20 60.19 -9.58
C MET A 2 -2.46 58.96 -10.13
N LYS A 3 -1.35 58.52 -9.51
CA LYS A 3 -0.61 57.33 -9.96
C LYS A 3 -1.37 56.01 -9.75
N LEU A 4 -2.22 55.94 -8.72
CA LEU A 4 -3.04 54.76 -8.43
C LEU A 4 -4.19 54.63 -9.45
N LEU A 5 -4.77 55.77 -9.85
CA LEU A 5 -5.84 55.81 -10.85
C LEU A 5 -5.34 55.36 -12.23
N ALA A 6 -4.13 55.77 -12.62
CA ALA A 6 -3.51 55.35 -13.88
C ALA A 6 -3.22 53.84 -13.95
N VAL A 7 -2.76 53.24 -12.83
CA VAL A 7 -2.51 51.78 -12.78
C VAL A 7 -3.81 50.99 -12.89
N LEU A 8 -4.88 51.44 -12.22
CA LEU A 8 -6.18 50.80 -12.30
C LEU A 8 -6.81 50.92 -13.70
N LEU A 9 -6.64 52.06 -14.38
CA LEU A 9 -7.08 52.25 -15.76
C LEU A 9 -6.34 51.33 -16.74
N ILE A 10 -5.02 51.16 -16.58
CA ILE A 10 -4.21 50.29 -17.45
C ILE A 10 -4.55 48.81 -17.21
N MET A 11 -4.79 48.40 -15.96
CA MET A 11 -5.21 47.03 -15.66
C MET A 11 -6.62 46.73 -16.20
N GLY A 12 -7.56 47.68 -16.07
CA GLY A 12 -8.90 47.55 -16.65
C GLY A 12 -8.89 47.44 -18.17
N LEU A 13 -8.05 48.23 -18.86
CA LEU A 13 -7.93 48.17 -20.31
C LEU A 13 -7.35 46.84 -20.80
N LYS A 14 -6.35 46.29 -20.10
CA LYS A 14 -5.73 45.00 -20.45
C LYS A 14 -6.69 43.82 -20.24
N PHE A 15 -7.51 43.87 -19.19
CA PHE A 15 -8.52 42.85 -18.95
C PHE A 15 -9.63 42.90 -20.01
N ALA A 16 -10.09 44.09 -20.39
CA ALA A 16 -11.09 44.26 -21.45
C ALA A 16 -10.58 43.81 -22.83
N LEU A 17 -9.32 44.12 -23.18
CA LEU A 17 -8.71 43.65 -24.43
C LEU A 17 -8.50 42.12 -24.45
N GLY A 18 -8.15 41.51 -23.31
CA GLY A 18 -7.98 40.06 -23.20
C GLY A 18 -9.29 39.28 -23.40
N VAL A 19 -10.42 39.84 -22.96
CA VAL A 19 -11.76 39.23 -23.15
C VAL A 19 -12.27 39.43 -24.58
N LEU A 20 -12.00 40.58 -25.20
CA LEU A 20 -12.35 40.85 -26.60
C LEU A 20 -11.52 40.01 -27.60
N LEU A 21 -10.26 39.70 -27.30
CA LEU A 21 -9.38 38.91 -28.17
C LEU A 21 -9.59 37.39 -28.08
N ASN A 22 -10.26 36.89 -27.03
CA ASN A 22 -10.56 35.45 -26.85
C ASN A 22 -11.99 35.04 -27.28
N LEU A 23 -12.77 35.96 -27.87
CA LEU A 23 -14.11 35.69 -28.42
C LEU A 23 -14.16 35.64 -29.96
N LEU A 24 -13.00 35.69 -30.63
CA LEU A 24 -12.89 35.66 -32.09
C LEU A 24 -11.98 34.51 -32.56
N VAL A 25 -12.42 33.27 -32.36
CA VAL A 25 -11.98 32.12 -33.17
C VAL A 25 -13.22 31.34 -33.61
N HIS A 26 -13.91 31.88 -34.62
CA HIS A 26 -14.77 31.09 -35.50
C HIS A 26 -13.90 30.55 -36.64
N LEU A 27 -13.84 29.23 -36.77
CA LEU A 27 -13.27 28.56 -37.95
C LEU A 27 -14.32 28.52 -39.08
N PRO A 28 -13.92 28.74 -40.35
CA PRO A 28 -14.83 28.68 -41.48
C PRO A 28 -15.13 27.23 -41.91
N VAL A 29 -16.41 26.98 -42.19
CA VAL A 29 -16.94 25.76 -42.79
C VAL A 29 -17.10 25.98 -44.29
N SER A 30 -16.31 25.28 -45.10
CA SER A 30 -16.54 25.00 -46.53
C SER A 30 -15.33 24.19 -47.04
N SER A 31 -15.42 22.92 -47.42
CA SER A 31 -16.10 22.46 -48.63
C SER A 31 -16.06 20.93 -48.70
N LEU A 32 -17.20 20.31 -48.99
CA LEU A 32 -17.33 18.91 -49.41
C LEU A 32 -17.61 18.91 -50.92
N PRO A 33 -17.06 17.95 -51.68
CA PRO A 33 -17.75 17.39 -52.83
C PRO A 33 -18.37 16.04 -52.43
N ALA A 34 -19.66 15.89 -52.75
CA ALA A 34 -20.36 14.63 -52.77
C ALA A 34 -20.21 13.95 -54.16
N ILE A 35 -20.69 12.69 -54.23
CA ILE A 35 -20.86 11.78 -55.40
C ILE A 35 -19.69 10.77 -55.52
N SER A 36 -19.86 9.44 -55.59
CA SER A 36 -21.01 8.55 -55.86
C SER A 36 -20.83 7.17 -55.23
N ASP A 37 -21.96 6.51 -54.99
CA ASP A 37 -22.14 5.07 -54.77
C ASP A 37 -21.37 4.14 -55.71
N ARG A 38 -20.90 3.00 -55.17
CA ARG A 38 -21.14 1.67 -55.76
C ARG A 38 -20.80 0.53 -54.79
N ASN A 39 -21.84 -0.24 -54.47
CA ASN A 39 -21.92 -1.65 -54.04
C ASN A 39 -20.65 -2.49 -54.13
N SER A 40 -20.35 -3.28 -53.08
CA SER A 40 -20.38 -4.76 -53.14
C SER A 40 -20.09 -5.42 -51.77
N ALA A 41 -20.95 -6.40 -51.45
CA ALA A 41 -20.76 -7.65 -50.70
C ALA A 41 -19.85 -7.62 -49.44
N GLY A 42 -20.31 -7.95 -48.23
CA GLY A 42 -21.03 -9.18 -47.84
C GLY A 42 -20.09 -10.11 -47.06
N ILE A 43 -20.60 -10.83 -46.02
CA ILE A 43 -19.99 -11.93 -45.21
C ILE A 43 -19.64 -11.52 -43.74
N PRO A 44 -19.97 -12.31 -42.69
CA PRO A 44 -21.12 -11.99 -41.84
C PRO A 44 -20.81 -11.88 -40.33
N ARG A 45 -21.78 -11.31 -39.60
CA ARG A 45 -21.90 -11.38 -38.13
C ARG A 45 -22.12 -12.82 -37.68
N PHE A 46 -21.28 -13.30 -36.76
CA PHE A 46 -21.60 -14.46 -35.94
C PHE A 46 -22.44 -14.01 -34.74
N GLN A 47 -23.71 -14.39 -34.77
CA GLN A 47 -24.66 -14.33 -33.67
C GLN A 47 -24.93 -15.78 -33.27
N ARG A 48 -24.62 -16.17 -32.03
CA ARG A 48 -25.15 -17.41 -31.43
C ARG A 48 -26.11 -17.00 -30.31
N SER A 49 -27.37 -17.42 -30.48
CA SER A 49 -28.41 -17.41 -29.47
C SER A 49 -28.41 -18.75 -28.70
N PRO A 50 -29.13 -18.83 -27.56
CA PRO A 50 -28.83 -19.70 -26.43
C PRO A 50 -29.67 -20.97 -26.40
N GLN A 51 -29.25 -21.97 -25.61
CA GLN A 51 -30.10 -22.86 -24.78
C GLN A 51 -29.28 -24.06 -24.28
N THR A 52 -29.02 -24.17 -22.98
CA THR A 52 -29.47 -25.32 -22.16
C THR A 52 -29.26 -25.07 -20.65
N ILE A 53 -30.40 -24.88 -19.97
CA ILE A 53 -30.86 -25.44 -18.68
C ILE A 53 -29.93 -25.32 -17.45
N GLU A 54 -30.38 -24.46 -16.55
CA GLU A 54 -30.03 -24.31 -15.14
C GLU A 54 -30.41 -25.53 -14.28
N ILE A 55 -29.53 -25.90 -13.36
CA ILE A 55 -29.92 -26.44 -12.04
C ILE A 55 -29.20 -25.57 -11.02
N GLY A 56 -29.99 -24.78 -10.28
CA GLY A 56 -29.51 -23.69 -9.45
C GLY A 56 -29.00 -24.11 -8.08
N TRP A 57 -27.91 -23.47 -7.67
CA TRP A 57 -27.68 -23.05 -6.29
C TRP A 57 -27.32 -21.55 -6.35
N GLN A 58 -28.24 -20.72 -5.87
CA GLN A 58 -28.04 -19.27 -5.74
C GLN A 58 -27.19 -19.00 -4.49
N GLU A 59 -25.93 -18.63 -4.68
CA GLU A 59 -25.22 -17.76 -3.74
C GLU A 59 -25.06 -16.39 -4.37
N SER A 60 -25.77 -15.42 -3.80
CA SER A 60 -25.70 -14.01 -4.16
C SER A 60 -24.36 -13.43 -3.74
N VAL A 61 -23.33 -13.56 -4.59
CA VAL A 61 -22.12 -12.74 -4.50
C VAL A 61 -22.43 -11.41 -5.19
N GLN A 62 -22.74 -10.39 -4.40
CA GLN A 62 -22.73 -9.00 -4.85
C GLN A 62 -21.32 -8.67 -5.35
N ARG A 63 -21.17 -8.57 -6.67
CA ARG A 63 -20.05 -7.86 -7.29
C ARG A 63 -20.17 -6.38 -6.90
N GLU A 64 -19.45 -5.97 -5.87
CA GLU A 64 -19.17 -4.56 -5.66
C GLU A 64 -18.29 -4.07 -6.80
N SER A 65 -18.94 -3.37 -7.73
CA SER A 65 -18.29 -2.47 -8.67
C SER A 65 -17.47 -1.46 -7.86
N ARG A 66 -16.16 -1.41 -8.15
CA ARG A 66 -15.20 -0.42 -7.63
C ARG A 66 -15.80 0.98 -7.67
N ASN A 67 -16.33 1.42 -6.53
CA ASN A 67 -16.72 2.79 -6.33
C ASN A 67 -15.53 3.53 -5.72
N LYS A 68 -15.17 4.63 -6.36
CA LYS A 68 -14.00 5.44 -6.06
C LYS A 68 -14.28 6.24 -4.79
N ASP A 69 -13.58 5.93 -3.72
CA ASP A 69 -13.35 6.94 -2.67
C ASP A 69 -12.37 7.97 -3.24
N LEU A 70 -12.91 9.14 -3.57
CA LEU A 70 -12.16 10.35 -3.91
C LEU A 70 -11.33 10.79 -2.71
N ILE A 71 -10.10 10.30 -2.62
CA ILE A 71 -9.08 10.85 -1.72
C ILE A 71 -8.52 12.09 -2.42
N PHE A 72 -8.86 13.28 -1.90
CA PHE A 72 -8.27 14.54 -2.31
C PHE A 72 -6.82 14.61 -1.82
N ILE A 73 -5.87 14.38 -2.73
CA ILE A 73 -4.54 15.01 -2.61
C ILE A 73 -4.59 16.22 -3.54
N GLN A 74 -4.87 17.38 -2.96
CA GLN A 74 -4.90 18.64 -3.68
C GLN A 74 -3.45 19.06 -3.95
N ASP A 75 -3.08 19.12 -5.23
CA ASP A 75 -1.83 19.72 -5.70
C ASP A 75 -1.83 21.21 -5.33
N HIS A 76 -1.15 21.58 -4.25
CA HIS A 76 -0.92 23.00 -3.95
C HIS A 76 0.26 23.51 -4.77
N ALA A 77 -0.09 24.31 -5.78
CA ALA A 77 0.82 25.19 -6.49
C ALA A 77 1.55 26.12 -5.51
N SER A 78 2.85 26.23 -5.69
CA SER A 78 3.80 27.03 -4.93
C SER A 78 3.39 28.51 -4.90
N LEU A 79 3.23 29.07 -3.70
CA LEU A 79 3.29 30.52 -3.46
C LEU A 79 4.74 30.90 -3.08
N PRO A 80 5.26 32.04 -3.53
CA PRO A 80 6.64 32.43 -3.26
C PRO A 80 6.79 32.93 -1.82
N LEU A 81 7.78 32.42 -1.10
CA LEU A 81 8.23 32.98 0.18
C LEU A 81 9.24 34.12 -0.07
N PRO A 82 9.23 35.19 0.74
CA PRO A 82 10.10 36.33 0.56
C PRO A 82 11.53 36.05 1.04
N ASP A 83 12.48 36.68 0.35
CA ASP A 83 13.91 36.75 0.65
C ASP A 83 14.18 37.30 2.06
N LEU A 84 14.98 36.58 2.85
CA LEU A 84 15.65 37.12 4.03
C LEU A 84 17.12 36.72 3.99
N ASN A 85 17.95 37.72 3.75
CA ASN A 85 19.41 37.66 3.78
C ASN A 85 19.94 38.35 5.04
N LYS A 86 21.07 37.83 5.54
CA LYS A 86 22.06 38.39 6.48
C LYS A 86 21.73 38.35 7.97
N GLU A 87 22.68 38.23 8.91
CA GLU A 87 24.09 37.77 9.02
C GLU A 87 24.36 37.72 10.54
N ASP A 88 25.22 36.78 10.95
CA ASP A 88 26.09 36.74 12.15
C ASP A 88 25.57 36.98 13.59
N ALA A 89 25.78 35.98 14.47
CA ALA A 89 26.90 35.97 15.43
C ALA A 89 26.63 35.06 16.66
N THR A 90 27.52 34.09 16.86
CA THR A 90 28.05 33.53 18.11
C THR A 90 27.20 33.50 19.40
N ALA A 91 26.94 32.29 19.93
CA ALA A 91 27.09 32.00 21.36
C ALA A 91 27.11 30.48 21.65
N GLN A 92 28.22 29.99 22.21
CA GLN A 92 28.29 28.73 22.96
C GLN A 92 27.61 28.91 24.33
N VAL A 93 26.69 28.04 24.74
CA VAL A 93 26.48 27.63 26.15
C VAL A 93 25.88 26.21 26.20
N SER A 94 26.31 25.49 27.22
CA SER A 94 26.15 24.09 27.62
C SER A 94 24.74 23.57 27.99
N ILE A 95 24.57 22.26 27.73
CA ILE A 95 23.85 21.21 28.47
C ILE A 95 22.64 21.61 29.33
N ARG A 96 21.43 21.17 28.94
CA ARG A 96 20.42 20.63 29.88
C ARG A 96 19.35 19.80 29.18
N ARG A 97 19.06 18.64 29.79
CA ARG A 97 18.01 17.66 29.45
C ARG A 97 16.64 18.32 29.34
N LYS A 98 15.84 17.90 28.35
CA LYS A 98 14.38 17.99 28.35
C LYS A 98 13.77 16.66 27.89
N SER A 99 13.71 15.71 28.82
CA SER A 99 12.55 14.84 28.94
C SER A 99 11.51 15.65 29.70
N ASP A 100 10.35 15.96 29.10
CA ASP A 100 9.07 16.24 29.80
C ASP A 100 7.98 16.86 28.91
N ASP A 101 8.21 17.12 27.61
CA ASP A 101 7.19 17.75 26.75
C ASP A 101 6.23 16.76 26.03
N LEU A 102 6.24 15.46 26.37
CA LEU A 102 5.34 14.44 25.78
C LEU A 102 4.08 14.13 26.61
N ALA A 103 3.95 14.67 27.83
CA ALA A 103 2.83 14.35 28.73
C ALA A 103 1.67 15.38 28.69
N ARG A 104 1.66 16.33 27.75
CA ARG A 104 0.71 17.48 27.79
C ARG A 104 -0.15 17.73 26.55
N MET A 105 -0.33 16.75 25.67
CA MET A 105 -1.29 16.86 24.55
C MET A 105 -2.27 15.68 24.48
N HIS A 106 -3.24 15.66 25.40
CA HIS A 106 -4.68 15.56 25.10
C HIS A 106 -5.49 15.10 26.32
N ARG A 107 -6.14 16.06 26.99
CA ARG A 107 -7.43 15.86 27.66
C ARG A 107 -8.45 16.70 26.91
N ILE A 108 -9.30 16.06 26.11
CA ILE A 108 -10.56 16.65 25.64
C ILE A 108 -11.66 15.63 25.89
N PHE A 109 -12.76 16.14 26.43
CA PHE A 109 -13.90 15.47 27.02
C PHE A 109 -14.61 14.48 26.08
N ILE A 110 -14.85 13.26 26.56
CA ILE A 110 -15.82 12.32 25.98
C ILE A 110 -17.20 12.65 26.58
N LYS A 111 -18.15 12.99 25.72
CA LYS A 111 -19.58 13.10 26.06
C LYS A 111 -20.21 11.73 25.84
N GLN A 112 -20.77 11.15 26.91
CA GLN A 112 -21.53 9.88 26.87
C GLN A 112 -22.82 10.03 26.07
N SER A 113 -23.11 9.08 25.18
CA SER A 113 -24.25 8.14 25.26
C SER A 113 -24.46 7.41 23.94
N GLU A 114 -24.40 6.08 23.94
CA GLU A 114 -25.40 5.18 23.34
C GLU A 114 -25.00 3.73 23.63
N SER A 115 -25.93 2.97 24.20
CA SER A 115 -25.76 1.59 24.66
C SER A 115 -25.91 0.59 23.52
N LEU A 116 -24.83 -0.13 23.18
CA LEU A 116 -24.82 -1.28 22.29
C LEU A 116 -24.68 -2.57 23.11
N VAL A 117 -25.61 -3.50 22.89
CA VAL A 117 -25.60 -4.84 23.46
C VAL A 117 -24.76 -5.75 22.53
N PHE A 118 -23.72 -6.38 23.08
CA PHE A 118 -23.00 -7.46 22.41
C PHE A 118 -23.38 -8.81 23.00
N VAL A 119 -23.60 -9.79 22.14
CA VAL A 119 -23.74 -11.21 22.48
C VAL A 119 -22.36 -11.85 22.34
N ASP A 120 -21.80 -12.35 23.45
CA ASP A 120 -20.58 -13.16 23.47
C ASP A 120 -20.93 -14.60 23.07
N SER A 121 -20.33 -15.09 21.98
CA SER A 121 -20.61 -16.43 21.43
C SER A 121 -19.82 -17.56 22.09
N VAL A 122 -19.21 -17.35 23.26
CA VAL A 122 -18.40 -18.41 23.92
C VAL A 122 -18.82 -18.70 25.37
N GLN A 123 -19.74 -17.94 25.98
CA GLN A 123 -20.28 -18.26 27.30
C GLN A 123 -21.80 -18.08 27.35
N ASN A 124 -22.55 -19.18 27.24
CA ASN A 124 -24.01 -19.23 27.44
C ASN A 124 -24.40 -18.94 28.91
N LYS A 125 -24.27 -17.68 29.36
CA LYS A 125 -24.87 -17.17 30.60
C LYS A 125 -25.41 -15.76 30.39
N LEU A 126 -26.73 -15.61 30.48
CA LEU A 126 -27.40 -14.33 30.59
C LEU A 126 -27.10 -13.73 31.97
N VAL A 127 -26.39 -12.59 32.01
CA VAL A 127 -26.26 -11.76 33.21
C VAL A 127 -27.14 -10.53 33.00
N TYR A 128 -28.29 -10.50 33.67
CA TYR A 128 -29.13 -9.29 33.76
C TYR A 128 -28.67 -8.47 34.98
N ASN A 129 -28.45 -7.19 34.77
CA ASN A 129 -28.26 -6.22 35.85
C ASN A 129 -29.50 -5.32 35.86
N ASP A 130 -30.44 -5.60 36.76
CA ASP A 130 -31.64 -4.79 36.95
C ASP A 130 -31.64 -4.23 38.37
N THR A 131 -31.47 -2.91 38.48
CA THR A 131 -31.70 -2.17 39.71
C THR A 131 -33.00 -1.39 39.58
N ASN A 132 -33.98 -1.83 40.37
CA ASN A 132 -35.13 -1.08 40.90
C ASN A 132 -36.16 -0.54 39.90
N ARG A 133 -37.33 -1.20 39.88
CA ARG A 133 -38.60 -0.55 40.30
C ARG A 133 -39.73 -1.55 40.55
N GLU A 134 -40.33 -1.41 41.73
CA GLU A 134 -41.59 -2.01 42.15
C GLU A 134 -42.77 -1.56 41.25
N HIS A 135 -43.66 -2.48 40.85
CA HIS A 135 -45.06 -2.48 41.27
C HIS A 135 -45.94 -3.55 40.57
N LYS A 136 -46.76 -4.19 41.42
CA LYS A 136 -48.14 -4.69 41.25
C LYS A 136 -48.44 -5.90 40.35
N HIS A 137 -49.00 -6.90 41.05
CA HIS A 137 -50.07 -7.83 40.67
C HIS A 137 -50.82 -7.54 39.37
N ASP A 138 -51.00 -8.55 38.53
CA ASP A 138 -52.29 -9.27 38.47
C ASP A 138 -52.18 -10.65 37.79
N ASN A 139 -52.96 -11.58 38.33
CA ASN A 139 -53.21 -12.91 37.79
C ASN A 139 -54.08 -12.82 36.54
N ASN A 140 -53.79 -13.60 35.51
CA ASN A 140 -54.84 -14.36 34.81
C ASN A 140 -54.28 -15.53 34.01
N LEU A 141 -54.78 -16.72 34.34
CA LEU A 141 -54.72 -17.93 33.53
C LEU A 141 -55.41 -17.70 32.20
N LEU A 142 -54.77 -18.06 31.09
CA LEU A 142 -55.44 -18.67 29.95
C LEU A 142 -54.55 -19.77 29.35
N ARG A 143 -55.10 -20.97 29.48
CA ARG A 143 -54.72 -22.25 28.89
C ARG A 143 -54.57 -22.10 27.37
N ASN A 144 -53.46 -22.55 26.78
CA ASN A 144 -53.48 -23.02 25.41
C ASN A 144 -52.49 -24.17 25.21
N GLN A 145 -53.05 -25.29 24.76
CA GLN A 145 -52.34 -26.48 24.30
C GLN A 145 -51.58 -26.12 23.02
N GLY A 146 -50.25 -26.16 23.06
CA GLY A 146 -49.41 -25.93 21.87
C GLY A 146 -47.93 -26.31 22.03
N ASP A 147 -47.55 -26.98 23.13
CA ASP A 147 -46.12 -27.11 23.52
C ASP A 147 -45.50 -28.49 23.30
N THR A 148 -46.13 -29.41 22.56
CA THR A 148 -45.50 -30.71 22.24
C THR A 148 -44.66 -30.69 20.96
N GLU A 149 -44.88 -29.75 20.03
CA GLU A 149 -44.10 -29.65 18.79
C GLU A 149 -42.79 -28.84 18.97
N ASN A 150 -42.77 -27.85 19.86
CA ASN A 150 -41.58 -27.06 20.16
C ASN A 150 -40.56 -27.82 21.02
N LEU A 151 -41.02 -28.66 21.95
CA LEU A 151 -40.13 -29.49 22.77
C LEU A 151 -39.39 -30.56 21.94
N ASN A 152 -40.05 -31.13 20.93
CA ASN A 152 -39.41 -32.10 20.03
C ASN A 152 -38.40 -31.44 19.07
N LYS A 153 -38.64 -30.20 18.62
CA LYS A 153 -37.66 -29.43 17.82
C LYS A 153 -36.45 -28.98 18.64
N ILE A 154 -36.64 -28.62 19.91
CA ILE A 154 -35.55 -28.28 20.84
C ILE A 154 -34.71 -29.53 21.16
N ALA A 155 -35.34 -30.70 21.36
CA ALA A 155 -34.64 -31.95 21.59
C ALA A 155 -33.84 -32.42 20.36
N HIS A 156 -34.38 -32.27 19.14
CA HIS A 156 -33.69 -32.64 17.91
C HIS A 156 -32.49 -31.71 17.61
N ASN A 157 -32.60 -30.42 17.90
CA ASN A 157 -31.49 -29.47 17.77
C ASN A 157 -30.40 -29.69 18.83
N ALA A 158 -30.76 -30.10 20.05
CA ALA A 158 -29.79 -30.45 21.09
C ALA A 158 -29.00 -31.73 20.75
N GLN A 159 -29.64 -32.72 20.13
CA GLN A 159 -28.96 -33.93 19.62
C GLN A 159 -28.05 -33.65 18.42
N ASN A 160 -28.43 -32.73 17.52
CA ASN A 160 -27.58 -32.34 16.39
C ASN A 160 -26.38 -31.50 16.84
N ASN A 161 -26.54 -30.62 17.84
CA ASN A 161 -25.44 -29.85 18.40
C ASN A 161 -24.45 -30.73 19.17
N SER A 162 -24.93 -31.74 19.92
CA SER A 162 -24.03 -32.69 20.59
C SER A 162 -23.32 -33.62 19.60
N ALA A 163 -23.94 -33.95 18.45
CA ALA A 163 -23.28 -34.68 17.39
C ALA A 163 -22.18 -33.85 16.70
N ILE A 164 -22.42 -32.55 16.47
CA ILE A 164 -21.41 -31.63 15.91
C ILE A 164 -20.27 -31.38 16.91
N GLU A 165 -20.57 -31.20 18.20
CA GLU A 165 -19.56 -31.11 19.26
C GLU A 165 -18.72 -32.39 19.35
N ASN A 166 -19.35 -33.57 19.26
CA ASN A 166 -18.63 -34.84 19.29
C ASN A 166 -17.78 -35.06 18.03
N VAL A 167 -18.20 -34.59 16.85
CA VAL A 167 -17.39 -34.66 15.62
C VAL A 167 -16.20 -33.68 15.67
N LEU A 168 -16.38 -32.48 16.25
CA LEU A 168 -15.29 -31.51 16.46
C LEU A 168 -14.31 -31.99 17.54
N LEU A 169 -14.81 -32.58 18.61
CA LEU A 169 -13.99 -33.18 19.67
C LEU A 169 -13.23 -34.40 19.14
N GLN A 170 -13.87 -35.28 18.35
CA GLN A 170 -13.17 -36.42 17.73
C GLN A 170 -12.10 -35.99 16.73
N ARG A 171 -12.32 -34.92 15.94
CA ARG A 171 -11.27 -34.35 15.06
C ARG A 171 -10.10 -33.75 15.84
N LYS A 172 -10.33 -33.19 17.03
CA LYS A 172 -9.26 -32.66 17.89
C LYS A 172 -8.31 -33.75 18.42
N TYR A 173 -8.74 -35.01 18.43
CA TYR A 173 -7.96 -36.18 18.84
C TYR A 173 -7.46 -37.04 17.67
N ASP A 174 -7.71 -36.65 16.42
CA ASP A 174 -7.11 -37.30 15.26
C ASP A 174 -5.61 -36.94 15.19
N PRO A 175 -4.69 -37.92 15.28
CA PRO A 175 -3.25 -37.67 15.20
C PRO A 175 -2.83 -37.00 13.89
N SER A 176 -3.57 -37.21 12.79
CA SER A 176 -3.29 -36.58 11.50
C SER A 176 -3.72 -35.11 11.47
N PHE A 177 -4.82 -34.77 12.13
CA PHE A 177 -5.25 -33.38 12.31
C PHE A 177 -4.33 -32.64 13.29
N GLN A 178 -3.90 -33.29 14.38
CA GLN A 178 -2.91 -32.70 15.27
C GLN A 178 -1.53 -32.58 14.63
N ALA A 179 -1.13 -33.52 13.77
CA ALA A 179 0.08 -33.37 12.97
C ALA A 179 -0.05 -32.21 11.96
N PHE A 180 -1.22 -32.02 11.36
CA PHE A 180 -1.50 -30.88 10.47
C PHE A 180 -1.43 -29.55 11.23
N ILE A 181 -2.11 -29.43 12.38
CA ILE A 181 -2.08 -28.25 13.26
C ILE A 181 -0.65 -28.00 13.76
N ASN A 182 0.08 -29.02 14.21
CA ASN A 182 1.47 -28.87 14.64
C ASN A 182 2.44 -28.53 13.50
N ASN A 183 2.07 -28.82 12.25
CA ASN A 183 2.87 -28.47 11.07
C ASN A 183 2.53 -27.07 10.53
N GLU A 184 1.31 -26.59 10.77
CA GLU A 184 0.82 -25.26 10.37
C GLU A 184 1.18 -24.18 11.41
N TYR A 185 1.08 -24.50 12.70
CA TYR A 185 1.47 -23.64 13.81
C TYR A 185 2.96 -23.79 14.18
N ALA A 186 3.58 -22.70 14.63
CA ALA A 186 4.95 -22.70 15.11
C ALA A 186 5.13 -23.39 16.49
N GLN A 187 4.10 -24.03 17.03
CA GLN A 187 4.13 -24.70 18.33
C GLN A 187 5.12 -25.88 18.39
N GLY A 188 5.44 -26.49 17.25
CA GLY A 188 6.46 -27.53 17.13
C GLY A 188 7.89 -27.03 16.88
N LEU A 189 8.08 -25.71 16.68
CA LEU A 189 9.39 -25.11 16.44
C LEU A 189 10.10 -24.79 17.76
N SER A 190 11.41 -25.02 17.80
CA SER A 190 12.24 -24.52 18.90
C SER A 190 12.31 -22.99 18.88
N VAL A 191 12.87 -22.39 19.92
CA VAL A 191 13.03 -20.93 19.98
C VAL A 191 13.94 -20.44 18.86
N GLU A 192 15.04 -21.16 18.67
CA GLU A 192 16.08 -20.94 17.67
C GLU A 192 15.57 -21.13 16.24
N ASP A 193 14.46 -21.86 16.07
CA ASP A 193 13.77 -22.03 14.79
C ASP A 193 12.84 -20.86 14.43
N ILE A 194 12.55 -19.95 15.36
CA ILE A 194 11.69 -18.76 15.11
C ILE A 194 12.54 -17.49 15.12
N ILE A 195 13.38 -17.31 16.14
CA ILE A 195 14.24 -16.14 16.30
C ILE A 195 15.69 -16.55 16.59
N LEU A 196 16.62 -15.94 15.87
CA LEU A 196 18.07 -15.96 16.11
C LEU A 196 18.53 -14.69 16.80
N ASP A 197 19.53 -14.82 17.68
CA ASP A 197 20.15 -13.71 18.42
C ASP A 197 19.12 -12.76 19.06
N SER A 198 17.99 -13.33 19.47
CA SER A 198 16.83 -12.66 20.07
C SER A 198 16.14 -11.56 19.24
N ILE A 199 16.65 -11.20 18.05
CA ILE A 199 16.07 -10.11 17.25
C ILE A 199 15.98 -10.42 15.75
N PHE A 200 16.51 -11.54 15.28
CA PHE A 200 16.49 -11.90 13.86
C PHE A 200 15.52 -13.02 13.60
N TRP A 201 14.77 -12.94 12.50
CA TRP A 201 14.02 -14.10 12.03
C TRP A 201 14.98 -15.26 11.75
N ALA A 202 14.61 -16.46 12.20
CA ALA A 202 15.41 -17.64 11.93
C ALA A 202 15.30 -18.08 10.46
N PRO A 203 16.35 -18.71 9.89
CA PRO A 203 16.33 -19.27 8.55
C PRO A 203 15.15 -20.21 8.31
N THR A 204 14.69 -20.93 9.34
CA THR A 204 13.52 -21.81 9.24
C THR A 204 12.25 -21.02 8.88
N VAL A 205 12.04 -19.84 9.47
CA VAL A 205 10.93 -18.93 9.10
C VAL A 205 11.18 -18.37 7.71
N GLU A 206 12.35 -17.78 7.45
CA GLU A 206 12.69 -17.17 6.16
C GLU A 206 12.50 -18.14 4.98
N ASN A 207 12.99 -19.38 5.10
CA ASN A 207 12.89 -20.41 4.06
C ASN A 207 11.47 -20.94 3.86
N SER A 208 10.58 -20.75 4.84
CA SER A 208 9.17 -21.12 4.71
C SER A 208 8.35 -20.05 3.96
N CYS A 209 8.90 -18.86 3.79
CA CYS A 209 8.20 -17.77 3.13
C CYS A 209 8.25 -17.91 1.61
N PRO A 210 7.21 -17.44 0.90
CA PRO A 210 7.20 -17.47 -0.54
C PRO A 210 8.36 -16.64 -1.10
N GLY A 211 8.97 -17.16 -2.17
CA GLY A 211 10.01 -16.43 -2.89
C GLY A 211 9.44 -15.18 -3.57
N GLY A 212 10.17 -14.07 -3.44
CA GLY A 212 9.90 -12.85 -4.19
C GLY A 212 10.51 -12.85 -5.58
N PHE A 213 10.68 -11.65 -6.15
CA PHE A 213 11.32 -11.48 -7.45
C PHE A 213 12.82 -11.77 -7.35
N SER A 214 13.27 -12.85 -8.01
CA SER A 214 14.69 -13.20 -8.06
C SER A 214 15.45 -12.27 -9.02
N VAL A 215 16.78 -12.17 -8.86
CA VAL A 215 17.64 -11.42 -9.78
C VAL A 215 17.39 -11.83 -11.24
N LYS A 216 17.18 -13.13 -11.48
CA LYS A 216 16.87 -13.67 -12.81
C LYS A 216 15.52 -13.18 -13.33
N ASP A 217 14.51 -13.11 -12.48
CA ASP A 217 13.18 -12.59 -12.86
C ASP A 217 13.27 -11.12 -13.26
N HIS A 218 14.05 -10.32 -12.52
CA HIS A 218 14.32 -8.92 -12.85
C HIS A 218 14.95 -8.78 -14.23
N GLU A 219 16.02 -9.53 -14.53
CA GLU A 219 16.73 -9.43 -15.80
C GLU A 219 15.87 -9.89 -16.99
N ILE A 220 15.18 -11.02 -16.86
CA ILE A 220 14.27 -11.53 -17.90
C ILE A 220 13.16 -10.52 -18.16
N TRP A 221 12.53 -10.01 -17.10
CA TRP A 221 11.43 -9.06 -17.26
C TRP A 221 11.91 -7.74 -17.85
N LYS A 222 13.04 -7.18 -17.39
CA LYS A 222 13.57 -5.91 -17.92
C LYS A 222 13.96 -6.04 -19.39
N LYS A 223 14.54 -7.17 -19.80
CA LYS A 223 14.82 -7.46 -21.22
C LYS A 223 13.53 -7.45 -22.04
N ARG A 224 12.48 -8.15 -21.58
CA ARG A 224 11.17 -8.13 -22.23
C ARG A 224 10.60 -6.71 -22.31
N ALA A 225 10.56 -6.00 -21.19
CA ALA A 225 10.01 -4.65 -21.11
C ALA A 225 10.70 -3.65 -22.06
N ARG A 226 11.99 -3.87 -22.37
CA ARG A 226 12.77 -3.03 -23.31
C ARG A 226 12.53 -3.35 -24.77
N PHE A 227 12.49 -4.63 -25.12
CA PHE A 227 12.59 -5.05 -26.52
C PHE A 227 11.29 -5.60 -27.11
N GLU A 228 10.35 -6.04 -26.28
CA GLU A 228 9.12 -6.67 -26.77
C GLU A 228 8.16 -5.66 -27.39
N LYS A 229 7.51 -6.06 -28.50
CA LYS A 229 6.55 -5.20 -29.21
C LYS A 229 5.28 -5.04 -28.38
N ILE A 230 4.69 -3.84 -28.43
CA ILE A 230 3.43 -3.54 -27.73
C ILE A 230 2.30 -3.71 -28.74
N VAL A 231 1.34 -4.57 -28.42
CA VAL A 231 0.21 -4.89 -29.31
C VAL A 231 -1.10 -4.29 -28.83
N LYS A 232 -1.19 -3.90 -27.55
CA LYS A 232 -2.38 -3.29 -26.98
C LYS A 232 -2.01 -2.30 -25.87
N VAL A 233 -2.75 -1.19 -25.82
CA VAL A 233 -2.67 -0.15 -24.80
C VAL A 233 -4.09 0.14 -24.34
N GLU A 234 -4.37 -0.02 -23.05
CA GLU A 234 -5.69 0.17 -22.47
C GLU A 234 -5.63 0.92 -21.14
N GLU A 235 -6.75 1.49 -20.70
CA GLU A 235 -6.85 2.10 -19.38
C GLU A 235 -6.63 1.05 -18.29
N GLY A 236 -5.89 1.41 -17.25
CA GLY A 236 -5.57 0.49 -16.16
C GLY A 236 -4.51 1.05 -15.23
N CYS A 237 -4.09 0.24 -14.25
CA CYS A 237 -3.01 0.59 -13.33
C CYS A 237 -3.29 1.84 -12.45
N GLY A 238 -4.55 2.06 -12.07
CA GLY A 238 -4.94 3.04 -11.05
C GLY A 238 -5.31 4.43 -11.58
N ARG A 239 -4.34 5.23 -12.04
CA ARG A 239 -4.57 6.63 -12.44
C ARG A 239 -5.04 6.79 -13.88
N MET A 240 -5.75 7.90 -14.16
CA MET A 240 -6.32 8.22 -15.48
C MET A 240 -5.29 8.20 -16.62
N GLN A 241 -4.04 8.60 -16.38
CA GLN A 241 -2.98 8.58 -17.39
C GLN A 241 -2.15 7.30 -17.40
N ASN A 242 -2.36 6.39 -16.44
CA ASN A 242 -1.67 5.09 -16.46
C ASN A 242 -2.31 4.19 -17.51
N ARG A 243 -1.50 3.32 -18.11
CA ARG A 243 -1.98 2.37 -19.11
C ARG A 243 -1.51 0.97 -18.76
N LEU A 244 -2.40 0.01 -18.98
CA LEU A 244 -2.01 -1.38 -19.05
C LEU A 244 -1.57 -1.65 -20.49
N LEU A 245 -0.33 -2.11 -20.65
CA LEU A 245 0.19 -2.50 -21.95
C LEU A 245 0.25 -4.01 -22.04
N THR A 246 -0.12 -4.55 -23.20
CA THR A 246 0.06 -5.95 -23.53
C THR A 246 1.14 -6.06 -24.59
N PHE A 247 2.14 -6.88 -24.30
CA PHE A 247 3.22 -7.24 -25.21
C PHE A 247 2.77 -8.32 -26.19
N HIS A 248 3.51 -8.49 -27.28
CA HIS A 248 3.20 -9.50 -28.30
C HIS A 248 3.20 -10.94 -27.75
N ASP A 249 3.99 -11.24 -26.73
CA ASP A 249 3.97 -12.53 -26.02
C ASP A 249 2.82 -12.68 -25.01
N ALA A 250 1.83 -11.79 -25.07
CA ALA A 250 0.67 -11.66 -24.18
C ALA A 250 1.00 -11.29 -22.72
N SER A 251 2.28 -11.12 -22.37
CA SER A 251 2.64 -10.61 -21.05
C SER A 251 2.25 -9.13 -20.93
N LYS A 252 2.00 -8.68 -19.69
CA LYS A 252 1.51 -7.33 -19.43
C LYS A 252 2.50 -6.50 -18.62
N THR A 253 2.36 -5.18 -18.71
CA THR A 253 3.09 -4.22 -17.89
C THR A 253 2.20 -3.02 -17.54
N CYS A 254 2.38 -2.48 -16.35
CA CYS A 254 1.83 -1.19 -15.99
C CYS A 254 2.75 -0.08 -16.47
N ALA A 255 2.26 0.77 -17.36
CA ALA A 255 2.90 2.00 -17.75
C ALA A 255 2.37 3.17 -16.92
N ARG A 256 3.23 3.75 -16.09
CA ARG A 256 2.92 4.90 -15.23
C ARG A 256 3.52 6.17 -15.82
N TYR A 257 2.65 7.08 -16.22
CA TYR A 257 3.02 8.41 -16.71
C TYR A 257 2.90 9.42 -15.58
N ARG A 258 3.93 10.26 -15.38
CA ARG A 258 3.94 11.28 -14.34
C ARG A 258 4.35 12.63 -14.88
N LEU A 259 3.68 13.67 -14.39
CA LEU A 259 4.04 15.05 -14.69
C LEU A 259 5.29 15.45 -13.90
N ASN A 260 5.30 15.12 -12.63
CA ASN A 260 6.37 15.42 -11.68
C ASN A 260 7.53 14.42 -11.82
N ILE A 261 8.74 14.95 -12.02
CA ILE A 261 9.96 14.14 -12.11
C ILE A 261 10.31 13.45 -10.79
N ASP A 262 9.98 14.06 -9.65
CA ASP A 262 10.24 13.47 -8.33
C ASP A 262 9.51 12.14 -8.14
N GLN A 263 8.32 11.99 -8.73
CA GLN A 263 7.56 10.74 -8.68
C GLN A 263 8.20 9.65 -9.54
N ILE A 264 8.74 10.04 -10.70
CA ILE A 264 9.51 9.12 -11.56
C ILE A 264 10.78 8.67 -10.85
N GLN A 265 11.50 9.62 -10.25
CA GLN A 265 12.67 9.36 -9.44
C GLN A 265 12.33 8.49 -8.21
N GLY A 266 11.23 8.79 -7.52
CA GLY A 266 10.75 8.04 -6.36
C GLY A 266 10.57 6.56 -6.67
N GLU A 267 9.87 6.22 -7.75
CA GLU A 267 9.67 4.82 -8.15
C GLU A 267 11.00 4.15 -8.53
N MET A 268 11.79 4.79 -9.41
CA MET A 268 13.02 4.18 -9.93
C MET A 268 14.09 3.99 -8.85
N TYR A 269 14.35 5.01 -8.03
CA TYR A 269 15.34 4.91 -6.97
C TYR A 269 14.86 4.05 -5.79
N SER A 270 13.55 3.98 -5.51
CA SER A 270 13.03 3.03 -4.52
C SER A 270 13.22 1.58 -5.00
N TYR A 271 13.02 1.30 -6.29
CA TYR A 271 13.34 -0.01 -6.88
C TYR A 271 14.80 -0.39 -6.70
N TYR A 272 15.75 0.50 -7.02
CA TYR A 272 17.18 0.21 -6.86
C TYR A 272 17.64 0.17 -5.40
N LEU A 273 17.05 0.99 -4.52
CA LEU A 273 17.30 0.91 -3.08
C LEU A 273 16.87 -0.46 -2.52
N SER A 274 15.73 -1.00 -3.01
CA SER A 274 15.30 -2.35 -2.65
C SER A 274 16.37 -3.40 -2.96
N LYS A 275 17.12 -3.23 -4.06
CA LYS A 275 18.21 -4.16 -4.42
C LYS A 275 19.41 -4.04 -3.49
N LEU A 276 19.79 -2.82 -3.11
CA LEU A 276 20.86 -2.61 -2.12
C LEU A 276 20.50 -3.19 -0.74
N LEU A 277 19.22 -3.21 -0.39
CA LEU A 277 18.71 -3.77 0.85
C LEU A 277 18.48 -5.30 0.78
N GLY A 278 18.63 -5.91 -0.39
CA GLY A 278 18.36 -7.35 -0.59
C GLY A 278 16.87 -7.71 -0.59
N MET A 279 15.98 -6.75 -0.85
CA MET A 279 14.53 -6.95 -0.82
C MET A 279 13.99 -7.42 -2.18
N SER A 280 13.16 -8.47 -2.13
CA SER A 280 12.53 -9.13 -3.29
C SER A 280 11.02 -8.82 -3.41
N ASN A 281 10.51 -7.89 -2.60
CA ASN A 281 9.10 -7.49 -2.57
C ASN A 281 8.72 -6.41 -3.60
N VAL A 282 9.70 -5.65 -4.12
CA VAL A 282 9.46 -4.60 -5.12
C VAL A 282 9.53 -5.21 -6.53
N PRO A 283 8.47 -5.08 -7.36
CA PRO A 283 8.48 -5.57 -8.73
C PRO A 283 9.58 -4.96 -9.59
N PRO A 284 10.04 -5.66 -10.63
CA PRO A 284 10.89 -5.08 -11.66
C PRO A 284 10.25 -3.82 -12.28
N SER A 285 11.04 -2.74 -12.33
CA SER A 285 10.68 -1.48 -12.99
C SER A 285 11.80 -0.99 -13.93
N THR A 286 11.44 -0.35 -15.05
CA THR A 286 12.38 0.26 -16.00
C THR A 286 11.73 1.44 -16.71
N LEU A 287 12.52 2.39 -17.19
CA LEU A 287 12.01 3.53 -17.95
C LEU A 287 11.83 3.16 -19.42
N GLN A 288 10.87 3.81 -20.08
CA GLN A 288 10.70 3.78 -21.54
C GLN A 288 10.42 5.17 -22.07
N LEU A 289 10.90 5.46 -23.28
CA LEU A 289 10.51 6.67 -24.00
C LEU A 289 9.33 6.36 -24.90
N VAL A 290 8.32 7.22 -24.83
CA VAL A 290 7.18 7.20 -25.75
C VAL A 290 7.61 7.96 -27.00
N ASN A 291 7.85 7.27 -28.11
CA ASN A 291 8.26 7.88 -29.37
C ASN A 291 7.65 7.12 -30.54
N GLN A 292 6.97 7.84 -31.42
CA GLN A 292 6.16 7.27 -32.51
C GLN A 292 7.01 6.65 -33.61
N ASN A 293 8.25 7.12 -33.76
CA ASN A 293 9.20 6.63 -34.74
C ASN A 293 9.86 5.32 -34.31
N ILE A 294 9.67 4.88 -33.06
CA ILE A 294 10.15 3.59 -32.58
C ILE A 294 9.11 2.53 -32.93
N GLU A 295 9.53 1.48 -33.65
CA GLU A 295 8.68 0.39 -34.16
C GLU A 295 7.74 -0.20 -33.11
N ARG A 296 8.19 -0.29 -31.86
CA ARG A 296 7.39 -0.86 -30.75
C ARG A 296 6.12 -0.09 -30.43
N TRP A 297 6.09 1.21 -30.72
CA TRP A 297 4.95 2.10 -30.47
C TRP A 297 4.11 2.33 -31.72
N ALA A 298 4.65 2.07 -32.91
CA ALA A 298 4.03 2.41 -34.19
C ALA A 298 2.61 1.82 -34.35
N ILE A 299 2.42 0.54 -33.99
CA ILE A 299 1.12 -0.15 -34.12
C ILE A 299 0.07 0.42 -33.14
N VAL A 300 0.51 0.83 -31.94
CA VAL A 300 -0.37 1.31 -30.87
C VAL A 300 -0.40 2.83 -30.76
N HIS A 301 0.13 3.53 -31.76
CA HIS A 301 0.24 4.98 -31.75
C HIS A 301 -1.10 5.69 -31.49
N PRO A 302 -2.23 5.30 -32.14
CA PRO A 302 -3.52 5.90 -31.83
C PRO A 302 -3.88 5.78 -30.35
N GLN A 303 -3.71 4.62 -29.73
CA GLN A 303 -4.04 4.39 -28.32
C GLN A 303 -3.14 5.21 -27.38
N VAL A 304 -1.87 5.40 -27.73
CA VAL A 304 -0.94 6.28 -27.01
C VAL A 304 -1.36 7.75 -27.12
N MET A 305 -1.84 8.21 -28.28
CA MET A 305 -2.35 9.58 -28.39
C MET A 305 -3.58 9.83 -27.49
N HIS A 306 -4.45 8.82 -27.36
CA HIS A 306 -5.58 8.88 -26.42
C HIS A 306 -5.15 8.89 -24.94
N SER A 307 -3.91 8.50 -24.61
CA SER A 307 -3.40 8.58 -23.24
C SER A 307 -2.90 9.96 -22.83
N LYS A 308 -2.86 10.92 -23.77
CA LYS A 308 -2.37 12.28 -23.54
C LYS A 308 -0.94 12.31 -22.97
N TRP A 309 -0.13 11.33 -23.36
CA TRP A 309 1.29 11.31 -23.01
C TRP A 309 2.04 12.28 -23.90
N VAL A 310 2.99 13.01 -23.31
CA VAL A 310 3.91 13.86 -24.07
C VAL A 310 4.98 12.99 -24.71
N GLU A 311 5.25 13.22 -25.99
CA GLU A 311 6.28 12.51 -26.74
C GLU A 311 7.68 12.77 -26.14
N GLU A 312 8.55 11.76 -26.23
CA GLU A 312 9.89 11.73 -25.64
C GLU A 312 9.97 11.89 -24.12
N LYS A 313 8.82 11.95 -23.43
CA LYS A 313 8.78 11.92 -21.97
C LYS A 313 8.93 10.49 -21.46
N PRO A 314 9.78 10.25 -20.43
CA PRO A 314 9.88 8.95 -19.81
C PRO A 314 8.56 8.50 -19.17
N VAL A 315 8.22 7.24 -19.40
CA VAL A 315 7.20 6.50 -18.66
C VAL A 315 7.84 5.34 -17.91
N ILE A 316 7.35 5.04 -16.72
CA ILE A 316 7.81 3.89 -15.95
C ILE A 316 7.02 2.68 -16.42
N PHE A 317 7.71 1.62 -16.83
CA PHE A 317 7.14 0.29 -16.92
C PHE A 317 7.40 -0.44 -15.62
N ALA A 318 6.36 -1.00 -15.01
CA ALA A 318 6.45 -1.86 -13.83
C ALA A 318 5.71 -3.18 -14.12
N GLN A 319 6.27 -4.30 -13.66
CA GLN A 319 5.70 -5.62 -13.95
C GLN A 319 4.22 -5.70 -13.52
N TRP A 320 3.36 -6.14 -14.44
CA TRP A 320 1.99 -6.52 -14.10
C TRP A 320 1.99 -7.86 -13.38
N ILE A 321 1.21 -7.97 -12.31
CA ILE A 321 1.08 -9.17 -11.50
C ILE A 321 -0.42 -9.47 -11.38
N ASP A 322 -0.81 -10.66 -11.83
CA ASP A 322 -2.20 -11.12 -11.76
C ASP A 322 -2.54 -11.69 -10.38
N GLY A 323 -3.83 -11.68 -10.03
CA GLY A 323 -4.34 -12.38 -8.85
C GLY A 323 -3.90 -11.78 -7.51
N LEU A 324 -3.56 -10.49 -7.48
CA LEU A 324 -3.26 -9.77 -6.26
C LEU A 324 -4.52 -9.60 -5.39
N ILE A 325 -4.35 -9.80 -4.08
CA ILE A 325 -5.37 -9.57 -3.05
C ILE A 325 -4.91 -8.49 -2.06
N PRO A 326 -5.83 -7.69 -1.49
CA PRO A 326 -5.46 -6.60 -0.59
C PRO A 326 -4.71 -7.10 0.65
N ALA A 327 -3.65 -6.37 1.03
CA ALA A 327 -2.93 -6.63 2.27
C ALA A 327 -3.46 -5.75 3.42
N TYR A 328 -3.61 -6.33 4.61
CA TYR A 328 -4.11 -5.65 5.80
C TYR A 328 -2.99 -5.48 6.81
N ILE A 329 -2.97 -4.33 7.50
CA ILE A 329 -1.98 -4.03 8.54
C ILE A 329 -2.08 -5.11 9.64
N PRO A 330 -1.00 -5.81 10.01
CA PRO A 330 -0.98 -6.75 11.13
C PRO A 330 -1.32 -6.03 12.43
N HIS A 331 -1.91 -6.74 13.38
CA HIS A 331 -2.39 -6.11 14.60
C HIS A 331 -1.26 -5.50 15.43
N GLU A 332 -0.05 -6.04 15.34
CA GLU A 332 1.19 -5.53 15.90
C GLU A 332 1.46 -4.06 15.51
N PHE A 333 0.94 -3.62 14.35
CA PHE A 333 1.18 -2.28 13.80
C PHE A 333 -0.08 -1.40 13.76
N ARG A 334 -1.22 -1.85 14.33
CA ARG A 334 -2.48 -1.09 14.30
C ARG A 334 -2.60 -0.07 15.43
N ASN A 335 -1.99 -0.35 16.59
CA ASN A 335 -2.13 0.46 17.79
C ASN A 335 -0.77 0.97 18.28
N TYR A 336 -0.67 2.29 18.42
CA TYR A 336 0.58 2.98 18.78
C TYR A 336 0.99 2.76 20.24
N ASN A 337 0.04 2.34 21.09
CA ASN A 337 0.29 2.08 22.50
C ASN A 337 0.70 0.62 22.76
N ASP A 338 0.57 -0.24 21.75
CA ASP A 338 1.01 -1.63 21.87
C ASP A 338 2.52 -1.69 21.69
N LYS A 339 3.14 -2.76 22.20
CA LYS A 339 4.59 -2.91 22.16
C LYS A 339 5.14 -3.10 20.73
N GLY A 340 4.29 -3.25 19.71
CA GLY A 340 4.72 -3.55 18.35
C GLY A 340 5.13 -5.01 18.16
N LEU A 341 5.94 -5.25 17.13
CA LEU A 341 6.57 -6.54 16.85
C LEU A 341 7.79 -6.73 17.76
N GLN A 342 7.57 -7.40 18.89
CA GLN A 342 8.60 -7.77 19.86
C GLN A 342 9.03 -9.23 19.71
N PRO A 343 10.25 -9.60 20.13
CA PRO A 343 10.71 -10.99 20.15
C PRO A 343 10.07 -11.81 21.30
N ASP A 344 8.76 -11.67 21.51
CA ASP A 344 8.02 -12.45 22.51
C ASP A 344 7.72 -13.85 21.97
N LEU A 345 8.49 -14.82 22.41
CA LEU A 345 8.38 -16.21 21.96
C LEU A 345 7.06 -16.87 22.33
N ASN A 346 6.46 -16.51 23.47
CA ASN A 346 5.17 -17.07 23.87
C ASN A 346 4.07 -16.64 22.90
N TYR A 347 4.17 -15.40 22.45
CA TYR A 347 3.28 -14.82 21.47
C TYR A 347 3.56 -15.34 20.05
N LEU A 348 4.82 -15.39 19.62
CA LEU A 348 5.19 -15.84 18.27
C LEU A 348 4.93 -17.33 18.03
N LYS A 349 5.08 -18.19 19.05
CA LYS A 349 4.74 -19.62 18.95
C LYS A 349 3.26 -19.90 18.70
N GLN A 350 2.38 -18.94 19.01
CA GLN A 350 0.94 -19.06 18.74
C GLN A 350 0.58 -18.78 17.28
N LYS A 351 1.54 -18.26 16.49
CA LYS A 351 1.34 -17.94 15.09
C LYS A 351 1.59 -19.15 14.19
N THR A 352 0.89 -19.17 13.07
CA THR A 352 1.17 -20.06 11.95
C THR A 352 2.44 -19.63 11.21
N LYS A 353 3.04 -20.54 10.44
CA LYS A 353 4.18 -20.22 9.57
C LYS A 353 3.83 -19.08 8.59
N SER A 354 2.61 -19.08 8.04
CA SER A 354 2.14 -18.03 7.15
C SER A 354 2.06 -16.66 7.84
N GLU A 355 1.58 -16.61 9.08
CA GLU A 355 1.52 -15.36 9.86
C GLU A 355 2.93 -14.85 10.22
N LEU A 356 3.86 -15.75 10.58
CA LEU A 356 5.26 -15.38 10.81
C LEU A 356 5.90 -14.82 9.53
N CYS A 357 5.66 -15.45 8.39
CA CYS A 357 6.12 -14.96 7.10
C CYS A 357 5.50 -13.62 6.69
N GLU A 358 4.25 -13.38 7.04
CA GLU A 358 3.62 -12.08 6.85
C GLU A 358 4.33 -11.03 7.70
N LEU A 359 4.51 -11.26 9.01
CA LEU A 359 5.21 -10.32 9.90
C LEU A 359 6.64 -10.01 9.47
N LEU A 360 7.35 -11.02 8.98
CA LEU A 360 8.69 -10.86 8.44
C LEU A 360 8.69 -9.88 7.25
N GLN A 361 7.80 -10.06 6.28
CA GLN A 361 7.69 -9.16 5.14
C GLN A 361 7.20 -7.75 5.54
N TRP A 362 6.35 -7.65 6.56
CA TRP A 362 5.94 -6.36 7.13
C TRP A 362 7.09 -5.64 7.85
N SER A 363 8.00 -6.37 8.50
CA SER A 363 9.20 -5.77 9.10
C SER A 363 10.10 -5.13 8.02
N ASP A 364 10.26 -5.79 6.87
CA ASP A 364 10.96 -5.24 5.72
C ASP A 364 10.24 -4.03 5.12
N LEU A 365 8.90 -4.10 5.00
CA LEU A 365 8.10 -2.98 4.49
C LEU A 365 8.27 -1.73 5.34
N ILE A 366 8.18 -1.86 6.67
CA ILE A 366 8.31 -0.72 7.58
C ILE A 366 9.71 -0.11 7.48
N ILE A 367 10.77 -0.92 7.39
CA ILE A 367 12.12 -0.43 7.12
C ILE A 367 12.17 0.31 5.78
N PHE A 368 11.63 -0.29 4.72
CA PHE A 368 11.68 0.27 3.37
C PHE A 368 10.91 1.60 3.27
N ASP A 369 9.71 1.65 3.82
CA ASP A 369 8.88 2.86 3.88
C ASP A 369 9.48 3.91 4.80
N TYR A 370 10.14 3.51 5.90
CA TYR A 370 10.92 4.44 6.71
C TYR A 370 12.02 5.04 5.86
N LEU A 371 12.93 4.25 5.29
CA LEU A 371 14.07 4.76 4.51
C LEU A 371 13.63 5.66 3.36
N THR A 372 12.58 5.27 2.63
CA THR A 372 12.04 6.06 1.52
C THR A 372 11.12 7.19 1.96
N ALA A 373 10.67 7.24 3.21
CA ALA A 373 9.59 8.12 3.65
C ALA A 373 8.32 7.98 2.77
N ASN A 374 7.98 6.75 2.37
CA ASN A 374 6.80 6.49 1.56
C ASN A 374 5.53 6.73 2.38
N LEU A 375 4.82 7.80 2.04
CA LEU A 375 3.62 8.22 2.75
C LEU A 375 2.34 7.50 2.28
N ASP A 376 2.36 6.81 1.15
CA ASP A 376 1.15 6.33 0.45
C ASP A 376 0.81 4.85 0.76
N ARG A 377 1.15 4.41 1.97
CA ARG A 377 0.87 3.09 2.54
C ARG A 377 0.39 3.22 3.98
N VAL A 378 1.06 2.58 4.95
CA VAL A 378 0.65 2.54 6.37
C VAL A 378 0.55 3.95 6.96
N VAL A 379 1.48 4.84 6.63
CA VAL A 379 1.45 6.23 7.09
C VAL A 379 0.20 6.96 6.60
N ASN A 380 -0.32 6.66 5.40
CA ASN A 380 -1.59 7.21 4.93
C ASN A 380 -2.75 6.70 5.79
N ASN A 381 -2.79 5.41 6.13
CA ASN A 381 -3.81 4.87 7.05
C ASN A 381 -3.72 5.56 8.43
N MET A 382 -2.51 5.71 8.98
CA MET A 382 -2.28 6.35 10.27
C MET A 382 -2.69 7.83 10.28
N PHE A 383 -2.31 8.57 9.24
CA PHE A 383 -2.66 9.99 9.12
C PHE A 383 -4.16 10.18 8.97
N ASN A 384 -4.85 9.31 8.22
CA ASN A 384 -6.30 9.41 8.03
C ASN A 384 -7.12 8.91 9.24
N LYS A 385 -6.49 8.26 10.22
CA LYS A 385 -7.16 7.80 11.45
C LYS A 385 -7.85 8.93 12.21
N GLN A 386 -7.35 10.16 12.08
CA GLN A 386 -7.95 11.35 12.70
C GLN A 386 -9.36 11.68 12.20
N TRP A 387 -9.73 11.22 11.00
CA TRP A 387 -11.07 11.41 10.42
C TRP A 387 -11.90 10.13 10.42
N ASN A 388 -11.28 8.97 10.51
CA ASN A 388 -11.94 7.67 10.52
C ASN A 388 -11.13 6.66 11.34
N ASP A 389 -11.65 6.27 12.51
CA ASP A 389 -10.95 5.36 13.43
C ASP A 389 -10.72 3.95 12.87
N GLN A 390 -11.52 3.54 11.87
CA GLN A 390 -11.39 2.26 11.18
C GLN A 390 -10.29 2.25 10.11
N MET A 391 -9.55 3.35 9.89
CA MET A 391 -8.53 3.41 8.85
C MET A 391 -7.44 2.35 9.00
N MET A 392 -7.10 1.96 10.23
CA MET A 392 -6.10 0.90 10.48
C MET A 392 -6.62 -0.52 10.22
N ASN A 393 -7.94 -0.70 10.07
CA ASN A 393 -8.59 -1.97 9.73
C ASN A 393 -8.84 -2.11 8.22
N ARG A 394 -8.60 -1.04 7.44
CA ARG A 394 -8.72 -1.06 5.98
C ARG A 394 -7.45 -1.64 5.34
N PRO A 395 -7.54 -2.13 4.10
CA PRO A 395 -6.36 -2.50 3.35
C PRO A 395 -5.35 -1.36 3.26
N THR A 396 -4.07 -1.72 3.21
CA THR A 396 -2.99 -0.75 3.02
C THR A 396 -2.89 -0.39 1.55
N HIS A 397 -2.99 0.90 1.26
CA HIS A 397 -2.89 1.37 -0.11
C HIS A 397 -1.55 0.98 -0.75
N ASN A 398 -1.57 0.66 -2.06
CA ASN A 398 -0.42 0.23 -2.85
C ASN A 398 0.35 -1.00 -2.30
N LEU A 399 -0.22 -1.73 -1.35
CA LEU A 399 0.32 -2.97 -0.81
C LEU A 399 -0.66 -4.10 -1.09
N GLU A 400 -0.19 -5.10 -1.82
CA GLU A 400 -0.99 -6.25 -2.19
C GLU A 400 -0.23 -7.52 -1.83
N LYS A 401 -0.96 -8.63 -1.75
CA LYS A 401 -0.43 -9.96 -1.47
C LYS A 401 -0.75 -10.88 -2.63
N ARG A 402 0.20 -11.71 -3.04
CA ARG A 402 -0.05 -12.81 -3.98
C ARG A 402 -0.78 -13.94 -3.27
N SER A 403 -1.38 -14.87 -4.02
CA SER A 403 -2.08 -16.02 -3.45
C SER A 403 -1.19 -16.93 -2.60
N ASP A 404 0.13 -16.89 -2.80
CA ASP A 404 1.13 -17.63 -2.01
C ASP A 404 1.59 -16.89 -0.74
N GLY A 405 1.04 -15.71 -0.46
CA GLY A 405 1.37 -14.92 0.73
C GLY A 405 2.49 -13.88 0.54
N HIS A 406 3.08 -13.78 -0.66
CA HIS A 406 4.15 -12.80 -0.91
C HIS A 406 3.59 -11.37 -1.01
N LEU A 407 4.07 -10.47 -0.17
CA LEU A 407 3.74 -9.05 -0.22
C LEU A 407 4.46 -8.37 -1.37
N VAL A 408 3.72 -7.53 -2.10
CA VAL A 408 4.19 -6.80 -3.27
C VAL A 408 4.12 -5.31 -3.01
N PHE A 409 5.28 -4.66 -3.06
CA PHE A 409 5.41 -3.23 -2.77
C PHE A 409 5.22 -2.44 -4.07
N LEU A 410 3.97 -2.09 -4.37
CA LEU A 410 3.59 -1.34 -5.58
C LEU A 410 3.68 0.18 -5.39
N ASP A 411 3.84 0.93 -6.48
CA ASP A 411 3.67 2.39 -6.51
C ASP A 411 4.48 3.14 -5.45
N ASN A 412 5.81 3.06 -5.60
CA ASN A 412 6.78 3.64 -4.67
C ASN A 412 7.17 5.08 -5.07
N GLU A 413 6.35 5.73 -5.91
CA GLU A 413 6.60 7.07 -6.43
C GLU A 413 6.56 8.17 -5.37
N SER A 414 5.84 7.92 -4.28
CA SER A 414 5.77 8.82 -3.13
C SER A 414 6.99 8.70 -2.22
N GLY A 415 7.89 7.75 -2.49
CA GLY A 415 9.14 7.56 -1.78
C GLY A 415 10.26 8.50 -2.24
N LEU A 416 11.31 8.56 -1.42
CA LEU A 416 12.50 9.38 -1.54
C LEU A 416 12.12 10.84 -1.84
N PHE A 417 12.56 11.38 -2.96
CA PHE A 417 12.32 12.74 -3.45
C PHE A 417 11.02 13.38 -2.97
N HIS A 418 9.87 12.81 -3.33
CA HIS A 418 8.58 13.36 -2.92
C HIS A 418 8.34 13.26 -1.40
N GLY A 419 8.51 12.07 -0.82
CA GLY A 419 8.35 11.82 0.61
C GLY A 419 9.26 12.68 1.49
N TYR A 420 10.50 12.90 1.07
CA TYR A 420 11.50 13.72 1.77
C TYR A 420 11.12 15.19 1.86
N ARG A 421 10.35 15.71 0.91
CA ARG A 421 9.80 17.08 1.00
C ARG A 421 8.72 17.22 2.07
N LEU A 422 8.15 16.10 2.53
CA LEU A 422 7.00 16.07 3.42
C LEU A 422 7.35 15.49 4.80
N LEU A 423 8.65 15.29 5.09
CA LEU A 423 9.13 14.72 6.34
C LEU A 423 8.65 15.51 7.58
N ASP A 424 8.63 16.84 7.52
CA ASP A 424 8.17 17.67 8.65
C ASP A 424 6.77 17.29 9.13
N LYS A 425 5.92 16.80 8.21
CA LYS A 425 4.55 16.38 8.51
C LYS A 425 4.44 14.89 8.82
N TYR A 426 5.14 14.03 8.08
CA TYR A 426 4.91 12.58 8.12
C TYR A 426 5.97 11.77 8.87
N ALA A 427 7.14 12.34 9.16
CA ALA A 427 8.21 11.65 9.88
C ALA A 427 7.77 11.07 11.23
N PRO A 428 6.92 11.74 12.04
CA PRO A 428 6.45 11.15 13.30
C PRO A 428 5.72 9.82 13.14
N PHE A 429 4.92 9.64 12.07
CA PHE A 429 4.23 8.37 11.82
C PHE A 429 5.20 7.26 11.42
N HIS A 430 6.19 7.59 10.57
CA HIS A 430 7.27 6.66 10.25
C HIS A 430 8.05 6.25 11.50
N GLN A 431 8.34 7.20 12.40
CA GLN A 431 9.07 6.92 13.63
C GLN A 431 8.30 5.97 14.55
N VAL A 432 6.99 6.18 14.72
CA VAL A 432 6.14 5.26 15.50
C VAL A 432 6.19 3.84 14.96
N LEU A 433 6.18 3.66 13.63
CA LEU A 433 6.29 2.34 13.02
C LEU A 433 7.69 1.74 13.21
N LEU A 434 8.76 2.52 13.03
CA LEU A 434 10.12 2.04 13.26
C LEU A 434 10.34 1.63 14.72
N ASP A 435 9.87 2.43 15.67
CA ASP A 435 9.99 2.17 17.10
C ASP A 435 9.24 0.90 17.53
N SER A 436 8.22 0.51 16.76
CA SER A 436 7.43 -0.71 16.96
C SER A 436 8.12 -1.99 16.47
N LEU A 437 9.30 -1.91 15.83
CA LEU A 437 10.04 -3.07 15.35
C LEU A 437 11.18 -3.48 16.28
N CYS A 438 11.19 -4.73 16.74
CA CYS A 438 12.34 -5.39 17.35
C CYS A 438 12.64 -6.80 16.84
N VAL A 439 12.01 -7.22 15.73
CA VAL A 439 12.38 -8.43 15.00
C VAL A 439 12.62 -8.09 13.54
N PHE A 440 13.76 -8.51 12.99
CA PHE A 440 14.26 -8.08 11.68
C PHE A 440 14.69 -9.27 10.83
N ARG A 441 14.60 -9.14 9.49
CA ARG A 441 15.29 -10.08 8.60
C ARG A 441 16.80 -9.86 8.72
N LYS A 442 17.56 -10.92 8.95
CA LYS A 442 19.01 -10.79 9.21
C LYS A 442 19.75 -10.14 8.04
N SER A 443 19.46 -10.60 6.81
CA SER A 443 20.11 -10.06 5.60
C SER A 443 19.84 -8.57 5.38
N THR A 444 18.63 -8.10 5.70
CA THR A 444 18.28 -6.67 5.65
C THR A 444 19.04 -5.87 6.69
N ALA A 445 19.13 -6.38 7.93
CA ALA A 445 19.91 -5.73 8.99
C ALA A 445 21.41 -5.66 8.65
N ASP A 446 21.99 -6.75 8.13
CA ASP A 446 23.39 -6.80 7.71
C ASP A 446 23.67 -5.79 6.57
N ASN A 447 22.75 -5.65 5.60
CA ASN A 447 22.87 -4.67 4.52
C ASN A 447 22.79 -3.22 5.03
N ILE A 448 21.93 -2.95 6.02
CA ILE A 448 21.83 -1.63 6.65
C ILE A 448 23.12 -1.30 7.40
N GLU A 449 23.61 -2.22 8.22
CA GLU A 449 24.87 -2.06 8.95
C GLU A 449 26.05 -1.79 8.00
N ARG A 450 26.13 -2.55 6.90
CA ARG A 450 27.13 -2.32 5.84
C ARG A 450 27.05 -0.89 5.27
N LEU A 451 25.86 -0.45 4.87
CA LEU A 451 25.64 0.85 4.24
C LEU A 451 25.92 2.03 5.19
N VAL A 452 25.59 1.87 6.49
CA VAL A 452 25.89 2.87 7.52
C VAL A 452 27.39 2.98 7.75
N HIS A 453 28.09 1.86 7.89
CA HIS A 453 29.54 1.87 8.15
C HIS A 453 30.34 2.39 6.95
N SER A 454 29.93 2.10 5.72
CA SER A 454 30.61 2.59 4.53
C SER A 454 30.26 4.04 4.17
N GLY A 455 29.09 4.54 4.59
CA GLY A 455 28.57 5.85 4.19
C GLY A 455 28.34 5.98 2.67
N SER A 456 28.28 4.85 1.95
CA SER A 456 28.37 4.77 0.49
C SER A 456 27.02 4.74 -0.22
N VAL A 457 25.89 4.79 0.50
CA VAL A 457 24.54 4.57 -0.09
C VAL A 457 24.27 5.48 -1.29
N GLY A 458 24.68 6.76 -1.23
CA GLY A 458 24.45 7.70 -2.32
C GLY A 458 25.21 7.32 -3.59
N TYR A 459 26.46 6.87 -3.45
CA TYR A 459 27.29 6.40 -4.56
C TYR A 459 26.77 5.07 -5.10
N GLU A 460 26.59 4.06 -4.24
CA GLU A 460 26.11 2.73 -4.65
C GLU A 460 24.76 2.80 -5.35
N LEU A 461 23.82 3.60 -4.82
CA LEU A 461 22.49 3.74 -5.39
C LEU A 461 22.53 4.43 -6.76
N GLN A 462 23.34 5.48 -6.89
CA GLN A 462 23.50 6.19 -8.17
C GLN A 462 24.16 5.30 -9.22
N THR A 463 25.24 4.60 -8.86
CA THR A 463 25.96 3.67 -9.74
C THR A 463 25.03 2.55 -10.18
N LEU A 464 24.31 1.92 -9.25
CA LEU A 464 23.38 0.85 -9.57
C LEU A 464 22.28 1.32 -10.54
N PHE A 465 21.73 2.53 -10.35
CA PHE A 465 20.77 3.13 -11.27
C PHE A 465 21.37 3.37 -12.66
N GLU A 466 22.53 4.02 -12.75
CA GLU A 466 23.18 4.40 -14.01
C GLU A 466 23.59 3.18 -14.84
N GLU A 467 24.14 2.14 -14.20
CA GLU A 467 24.58 0.92 -14.86
C GLU A 467 23.40 0.07 -15.38
N ASN A 468 22.26 0.12 -14.70
CA ASN A 468 21.15 -0.79 -14.97
C ASN A 468 19.94 -0.14 -15.64
N GLU A 469 19.88 1.18 -15.77
CA GLU A 469 18.81 1.91 -16.45
C GLU A 469 19.33 2.65 -17.71
N PRO A 470 19.06 2.13 -18.92
CA PRO A 470 19.51 2.73 -20.18
C PRO A 470 19.07 4.19 -20.38
N LEU A 471 17.94 4.57 -19.79
CA LEU A 471 17.42 5.93 -19.88
C LEU A 471 17.80 6.79 -18.67
N ASN A 472 18.85 6.43 -17.91
CA ASN A 472 19.30 7.18 -16.74
C ASN A 472 19.52 8.67 -17.03
N LYS A 473 19.98 9.04 -18.24
CA LYS A 473 20.23 10.43 -18.66
C LYS A 473 18.97 11.32 -18.69
N TYR A 474 17.78 10.72 -18.73
CA TYR A 474 16.50 11.45 -18.71
C TYR A 474 16.02 11.76 -17.29
N ILE A 475 16.67 11.19 -16.28
CA ILE A 475 16.30 11.35 -14.88
C ILE A 475 17.44 12.10 -14.17
N PRO A 476 17.14 13.18 -13.43
CA PRO A 476 18.15 13.85 -12.64
C PRO A 476 18.77 12.91 -11.60
N LYS A 477 20.05 13.10 -11.31
CA LYS A 477 20.74 12.36 -10.25
C LYS A 477 20.13 12.69 -8.87
N ILE A 478 20.34 11.81 -7.90
CA ILE A 478 19.88 12.07 -6.53
C ILE A 478 20.62 13.29 -5.93
N PRO A 479 19.91 14.34 -5.46
CA PRO A 479 20.56 15.50 -4.86
C PRO A 479 21.30 15.15 -3.57
N ASN A 480 22.41 15.84 -3.29
CA ASN A 480 23.17 15.67 -2.04
C ASN A 480 22.31 15.84 -0.78
N LYS A 481 21.31 16.73 -0.81
CA LYS A 481 20.34 16.88 0.28
C LYS A 481 19.59 15.56 0.56
N ASN A 482 19.11 14.88 -0.49
CA ASN A 482 18.38 13.63 -0.36
C ASN A 482 19.31 12.48 0.08
N ILE A 483 20.56 12.48 -0.37
CA ILE A 483 21.57 11.52 0.13
C ILE A 483 21.80 11.70 1.63
N LYS A 484 21.95 12.95 2.10
CA LYS A 484 22.10 13.24 3.54
C LYS A 484 20.91 12.75 4.35
N ILE A 485 19.69 12.97 3.86
CA ILE A 485 18.46 12.46 4.49
C ILE A 485 18.48 10.93 4.53
N LEU A 486 18.78 10.26 3.41
CA LEU A 486 18.84 8.80 3.34
C LEU A 486 19.88 8.22 4.31
N ASN A 487 21.07 8.81 4.39
CA ASN A 487 22.10 8.42 5.34
C ASN A 487 21.63 8.56 6.80
N GLN A 488 20.97 9.67 7.13
CA GLN A 488 20.42 9.84 8.48
C GLN A 488 19.37 8.78 8.78
N ARG A 489 18.44 8.52 7.85
CA ARG A 489 17.38 7.53 8.05
C ARG A 489 17.93 6.10 8.14
N LEU A 490 19.00 5.78 7.41
CA LEU A 490 19.74 4.52 7.58
C LEU A 490 20.34 4.40 8.97
N LEU A 491 20.95 5.47 9.47
CA LEU A 491 21.49 5.53 10.82
C LEU A 491 20.38 5.32 11.88
N ASP A 492 19.22 5.93 11.69
CA ASP A 492 18.07 5.78 12.61
C ASP A 492 17.59 4.32 12.65
N VAL A 493 17.48 3.63 11.51
CA VAL A 493 17.13 2.20 11.46
C VAL A 493 18.21 1.34 12.11
N TYR A 494 19.49 1.61 11.82
CA TYR A 494 20.61 0.91 12.44
C TYR A 494 20.59 1.06 13.97
N GLN A 495 20.32 2.27 14.48
CA GLN A 495 20.19 2.53 15.91
C GLN A 495 19.02 1.77 16.53
N GLN A 496 17.88 1.66 15.85
CA GLN A 496 16.76 0.83 16.33
C GLN A 496 17.16 -0.66 16.40
N ILE A 497 17.88 -1.17 15.40
CA ILE A 497 18.41 -2.55 15.43
C ILE A 497 19.33 -2.74 16.64
N GLN A 498 20.30 -1.84 16.87
CA GLN A 498 21.20 -1.93 18.03
C GLN A 498 20.47 -1.83 19.35
N LYS A 499 19.47 -0.93 19.44
CA LYS A 499 18.62 -0.78 20.62
C LYS A 499 17.92 -2.10 20.96
N CYS A 500 17.30 -2.77 19.99
CA CYS A 500 16.64 -4.05 20.21
C CYS A 500 17.63 -5.17 20.57
N ARG A 501 18.85 -5.19 20.00
CA ARG A 501 19.92 -6.12 20.44
C ARG A 501 20.20 -5.94 21.93
N LEU A 502 20.38 -4.70 22.40
CA LEU A 502 20.71 -4.41 23.81
C LEU A 502 19.57 -4.74 24.78
N PHE A 503 18.32 -4.52 24.39
CA PHE A 503 17.16 -4.86 25.23
C PHE A 503 16.93 -6.37 25.36
N SER A 504 17.41 -7.16 24.41
CA SER A 504 17.20 -8.62 24.40
C SER A 504 18.15 -9.40 25.32
N PHE A 505 19.13 -8.74 25.95
CA PHE A 505 20.08 -9.33 26.89
C PHE A 505 19.78 -9.00 28.37
N ASN A 506 18.70 -8.27 28.65
CA ASN A 506 18.17 -8.01 29.99
C ASN A 506 16.81 -8.69 30.15
#